data_AF-A0A7X9CDH9-F1
#
_entry.id   AF-A0A7X9CDH9-F1
#
_cell.length_a   1.000
_cell.length_b   1.000
_cell.length_c   1.000
_cell.angle_alpha   90.00
_cell.angle_beta   90.00
_cell.angle_gamma   90.00
#
_symmetry.space_group_name_H-M   'P 1'
#
loop_
_entity.id
_entity.type
_entity.pdbx_description
1 polymer ?
#
loop_
_entity_poly.entity_id
_entity_poly.type
_entity_poly.pdbx_seq_one_letter_code
_entity_poly.pdbx_strand_id
1 'polypeptide(L)'
;METRIEKRRRKRQDNIIKVFKFLIILTTFGILYTGIKTVNDNIIYLDYFSNPRIFNLNILERKLDLFGKSYFIDLKVLKKYP
;
A
#
# COMPACT_ATOMS: atom_id res chain seq x y z
N MET A 1 -29.88 32.18 -8.38
CA MET A 1 -29.34 32.03 -7.01
C MET A 1 -29.39 30.56 -6.65
N GLU A 2 -28.24 29.90 -6.52
CA GLU A 2 -28.22 28.52 -6.01
C GLU A 2 -28.74 28.51 -4.58
N THR A 3 -29.71 27.64 -4.31
CA THR A 3 -30.29 27.53 -2.97
C THR A 3 -29.29 26.89 -2.02
N ARG A 4 -29.35 27.22 -0.72
CA ARG A 4 -28.48 26.62 0.32
C ARG A 4 -28.56 25.08 0.33
N ILE A 5 -29.66 24.53 -0.17
CA ILE A 5 -29.93 23.08 -0.29
C ILE A 5 -29.12 22.46 -1.43
N GLU A 6 -29.03 23.11 -2.60
CA GLU A 6 -28.25 22.62 -3.74
C GLU A 6 -26.74 22.60 -3.45
N LYS A 7 -26.22 23.63 -2.76
CA LYS A 7 -24.81 23.65 -2.31
C LYS A 7 -24.46 22.48 -1.39
N ARG A 8 -25.37 22.09 -0.48
CA ARG A 8 -25.16 20.91 0.39
C ARG A 8 -25.21 19.59 -0.38
N ARG A 9 -26.09 19.46 -1.38
CA ARG A 9 -26.17 18.26 -2.23
C ARG A 9 -24.89 18.04 -3.03
N ARG A 10 -24.35 19.07 -3.69
CA ARG A 10 -23.08 18.96 -4.44
C ARG A 10 -21.91 18.59 -3.53
N LYS A 11 -21.78 19.24 -2.38
CA LYS A 11 -20.71 18.93 -1.41
C LYS A 11 -20.76 17.48 -0.90
N ARG A 12 -21.96 16.89 -0.76
CA ARG A 12 -22.11 15.47 -0.42
C ARG A 12 -21.65 14.56 -1.57
N GLN A 13 -22.01 14.87 -2.81
CA GLN A 13 -21.57 14.09 -3.98
C GLN A 13 -20.04 14.13 -4.15
N ASP A 14 -19.43 15.31 -4.00
CA ASP A 14 -17.97 15.46 -4.08
C ASP A 14 -17.23 14.66 -3.00
N ASN A 15 -17.77 14.62 -1.78
CA ASN A 15 -17.20 13.82 -0.71
C ASN A 15 -17.32 12.32 -0.99
N ILE A 16 -18.44 11.84 -1.54
CA ILE A 16 -18.59 10.43 -1.92
C ILE A 16 -17.56 10.04 -2.98
N ILE A 17 -17.36 10.88 -4.01
CA ILE A 17 -16.37 10.62 -5.06
C ILE A 17 -14.95 10.57 -4.47
N LYS A 18 -14.61 11.49 -3.56
CA LYS A 18 -13.31 11.47 -2.87
C LYS A 18 -13.11 10.21 -2.06
N VAL A 19 -14.13 9.77 -1.32
CA VAL A 19 -14.08 8.53 -0.54
C VAL A 19 -13.92 7.32 -1.46
N PHE A 20 -14.66 7.23 -2.57
CA PHE A 20 -14.51 6.14 -3.53
C PHE A 20 -13.12 6.09 -4.16
N LYS A 21 -12.54 7.25 -4.55
CA LYS A 21 -11.16 7.30 -5.04
C LYS A 21 -10.16 6.77 -4.01
N PHE A 22 -10.33 7.17 -2.75
CA PHE A 22 -9.51 6.66 -1.65
C PHE A 22 -9.69 5.15 -1.44
N LEU A 23 -10.93 4.66 -1.51
CA LEU A 23 -11.28 3.25 -1.35
C LEU A 23 -10.64 2.40 -2.46
N ILE A 24 -10.63 2.87 -3.71
CA ILE A 24 -9.96 2.19 -4.83
C ILE A 24 -8.47 2.04 -4.53
N ILE A 25 -7.80 3.14 -4.14
CA ILE A 25 -6.37 3.13 -3.80
C ILE A 25 -6.10 2.12 -2.67
N LEU A 26 -6.92 2.15 -1.61
CA LEU A 26 -6.76 1.27 -0.46
C LEU A 26 -6.97 -0.21 -0.84
N THR A 27 -7.94 -0.49 -1.70
CA THR A 27 -8.20 -1.84 -2.23
C THR A 27 -7.01 -2.34 -3.06
N THR A 28 -6.44 -1.49 -3.92
CA THR A 28 -5.25 -1.85 -4.71
C THR A 28 -4.07 -2.21 -3.81
N PHE A 29 -3.80 -1.42 -2.77
CA PHE A 29 -2.77 -1.75 -1.79
C PHE A 29 -3.07 -3.06 -1.04
N GLY A 30 -4.33 -3.31 -0.68
CA GLY A 30 -4.74 -4.56 -0.02
C GLY A 30 -4.52 -5.79 -0.89
N ILE A 31 -4.87 -5.73 -2.18
CA ILE A 31 -4.64 -6.81 -3.14
C ILE A 31 -3.14 -7.06 -3.30
N LEU A 32 -2.34 -6.00 -3.43
CA LEU A 32 -0.89 -6.11 -3.58
C LEU A 32 -0.23 -6.75 -2.36
N TYR A 33 -0.61 -6.33 -1.15
CA TYR A 33 -0.13 -6.94 0.10
C TYR A 33 -0.51 -8.43 0.19
N THR A 34 -1.76 -8.76 -0.14
CA THR A 34 -2.25 -10.14 -0.09
C THR A 34 -1.53 -11.02 -1.10
N GLY A 35 -1.32 -10.54 -2.33
CA GLY A 35 -0.58 -11.27 -3.37
C GLY A 35 0.86 -11.56 -2.92
N ILE A 36 1.56 -10.57 -2.40
CA ILE A 36 2.91 -10.74 -1.88
C ILE A 36 2.94 -11.77 -0.74
N LYS A 37 2.00 -11.69 0.19
CA LYS A 37 1.90 -12.64 1.32
C LYS A 37 1.70 -14.07 0.83
N THR A 38 0.75 -14.28 -0.09
CA THR A 38 0.48 -15.61 -0.66
C THR A 38 1.70 -16.19 -1.36
N VAL A 39 2.44 -15.38 -2.14
CA VAL A 39 3.66 -15.87 -2.80
C VAL A 39 4.72 -16.21 -1.75
N ASN A 40 4.89 -15.39 -0.72
CA ASN A 40 5.84 -15.64 0.37
C ASN A 40 5.52 -16.96 1.11
N ASP A 41 4.25 -17.20 1.45
CA ASP A 41 3.80 -18.43 2.12
C ASP A 41 4.03 -19.67 1.24
N ASN A 42 3.79 -19.57 -0.07
CA ASN A 42 4.04 -20.66 -1.02
C ASN A 42 5.53 -20.98 -1.20
N ILE A 43 6.42 -19.97 -1.18
CA ILE A 43 7.87 -20.23 -1.27
C ILE A 43 8.39 -20.90 0.00
N ILE A 44 7.90 -20.51 1.18
CA ILE A 44 8.20 -21.21 2.44
C ILE A 44 7.76 -22.68 2.34
N TYR A 45 6.54 -22.92 1.83
CA TYR A 45 5.99 -24.26 1.70
C TYR A 45 6.79 -25.16 0.73
N LEU A 46 7.30 -24.59 -0.36
CA LEU A 46 8.05 -25.32 -1.38
C LEU A 46 9.55 -25.47 -1.08
N ASP A 47 10.04 -24.92 0.03
CA ASP A 47 11.46 -24.91 0.46
C ASP A 47 12.45 -24.51 -0.66
N TYR A 48 11.99 -23.69 -1.62
CA TYR A 48 12.74 -23.36 -2.84
C TYR A 48 13.93 -22.43 -2.57
N PHE A 49 13.99 -21.79 -1.40
CA PHE A 49 15.04 -20.86 -1.00
C PHE A 49 15.40 -21.05 0.47
N SER A 50 16.70 -21.16 0.77
CA SER A 50 17.24 -21.20 2.14
C SER A 50 16.91 -19.95 2.97
N ASN A 51 16.47 -18.87 2.31
CA ASN A 51 15.94 -17.67 2.94
C ASN A 51 14.60 -17.30 2.28
N PRO A 52 13.47 -17.81 2.79
CA PRO A 52 12.21 -17.86 2.05
C PRO A 52 11.45 -16.51 2.03
N ARG A 53 12.08 -15.43 2.53
CA ARG A 53 11.46 -14.09 2.59
C ARG A 53 11.61 -13.39 1.23
N ILE A 54 10.52 -13.36 0.46
CA ILE A 54 10.46 -12.69 -0.84
C ILE A 54 10.31 -11.18 -0.70
N PHE A 55 9.53 -10.75 0.28
CA PHE A 55 9.27 -9.34 0.54
C PHE A 55 8.99 -9.16 2.02
N ASN A 56 9.82 -8.38 2.70
CA ASN A 56 9.59 -7.98 4.08
C ASN A 56 10.06 -6.54 4.25
N LEU A 57 9.12 -5.64 4.55
CA LEU A 57 9.40 -4.23 4.77
C LEU A 57 9.43 -3.95 6.28
N ASN A 58 10.62 -3.79 6.84
CA ASN A 58 10.82 -3.36 8.22
C ASN A 58 11.14 -1.86 8.26
N ILE A 59 10.11 -1.04 8.47
CA ILE A 59 10.20 0.42 8.49
C ILE A 59 11.04 0.91 9.69
N LEU A 60 10.95 0.23 10.84
CA LEU A 60 11.70 0.58 12.05
C LEU A 60 13.21 0.41 11.83
N GLU A 61 13.61 -0.69 11.22
CA GLU A 61 15.02 -0.97 10.90
C GLU A 61 15.46 -0.36 9.56
N ARG A 62 14.54 0.25 8.81
CA ARG A 62 14.76 0.73 7.43
C ARG A 62 15.34 -0.34 6.52
N LYS A 63 14.88 -1.58 6.70
CA LYS A 63 15.31 -2.73 5.90
C LYS A 63 14.17 -3.22 5.03
N LEU A 64 14.53 -3.65 3.84
CA LEU A 64 13.67 -4.27 2.86
C LEU A 64 14.32 -5.58 2.45
N ASP A 65 13.74 -6.69 2.86
CA ASP A 65 14.15 -7.99 2.33
C ASP A 65 13.40 -8.22 1.03
N LEU A 66 14.12 -8.48 -0.04
CA LEU A 66 13.62 -8.81 -1.37
C LEU A 66 14.32 -10.05 -1.89
N PHE A 67 13.55 -11.10 -2.21
CA PHE A 67 14.06 -12.34 -2.81
C PHE A 67 15.28 -12.92 -2.07
N GLY A 68 15.20 -12.98 -0.73
CA GLY A 68 16.28 -13.49 0.12
C GLY A 68 17.49 -12.56 0.31
N LYS A 69 17.47 -11.35 -0.28
CA LYS A 69 18.50 -10.31 -0.09
C LYS A 69 17.94 -9.16 0.74
N SER A 70 18.71 -8.66 1.70
CA SER A 70 18.34 -7.49 2.50
C SER A 70 18.92 -6.21 1.91
N TYR A 71 18.05 -5.22 1.72
CA TYR A 71 18.37 -3.89 1.22
C TYR A 71 18.07 -2.85 2.31
N PHE A 72 18.91 -1.82 2.43
CA PHE A 72 18.62 -0.68 3.29
C PHE A 72 17.85 0.38 2.51
N ILE A 73 16.72 0.84 3.05
CA ILE A 73 15.93 1.92 2.48
C ILE A 73 16.32 3.23 3.16
N ASP A 74 16.88 4.17 2.41
CA ASP A 74 17.00 5.54 2.90
C ASP A 74 15.68 6.30 2.70
N LEU A 75 14.86 6.35 3.76
CA LEU A 75 13.59 7.08 3.79
C LEU A 75 13.77 8.61 3.67
N LYS A 76 15.01 9.15 3.66
CA LYS A 76 15.25 10.58 3.39
C LYS A 76 14.73 11.01 2.02
N VAL A 77 14.63 10.10 1.04
CA VAL A 77 14.09 10.40 -0.30
C VAL A 77 12.59 10.73 -0.25
N LEU A 78 11.81 10.06 0.62
CA LEU A 78 10.38 10.31 0.77
C LEU A 78 10.07 11.65 1.46
N LYS A 79 11.00 12.16 2.26
CA LYS A 79 10.86 13.44 2.97
C LYS A 79 11.06 14.66 2.07
N LYS A 80 11.46 14.45 0.80
CA LYS A 80 11.84 15.50 -0.14
C LYS A 80 10.70 15.99 -1.04
N TYR A 81 9.51 15.41 -0.94
CA TYR A 81 8.32 15.91 -1.64
C TYR A 81 7.48 16.80 -0.69
N PRO A 82 7.25 18.07 -1.05
CA PRO A 82 6.43 19.00 -0.29
C PRO A 82 4.93 18.66 -0.33
#